data_AF-A0A7J4QTD1-F1
#
_entry.id   AF-A0A7J4QTD1-F1
#
_cell.length_a   1.000
_cell.length_b   1.000
_cell.length_c   1.000
_cell.angle_alpha   90.00
_cell.angle_beta   90.00
_cell.angle_gamma   90.00
#
_symmetry.space_group_name_H-M   'P 1'
#
loop_
_entity.id
_entity.type
_entity.pdbx_description
1 polymer ?
#
loop_
_entity_poly.entity_id
_entity_poly.type
_entity_poly.pdbx_seq_one_letter_code
_entity_poly.pdbx_strand_id
1 'polypeptide(L)'
;LRTAPAPSALDLQFRMATAGEGPAWVVVDDDAEPFVRQGRNVFHGFVLAVDPWIRPSQTCLVVNKKGELLGHGLSNGTVDEFCGFKKGIAVKTRGGISQ
;
A
#
# COMPACT_ATOMS: atom_id res chain seq x y z
N LEU A 1 17.92 2.78 -4.16
CA LEU A 1 17.13 2.02 -3.16
C LEU A 1 16.39 3.03 -2.31
N ARG A 2 15.10 2.82 -2.00
CA ARG A 2 14.29 3.76 -1.20
C ARG A 2 14.99 4.06 0.13
N THR A 3 15.06 5.34 0.50
CA THR A 3 15.67 5.81 1.76
C THR A 3 14.61 6.13 2.83
N ALA A 4 13.33 6.17 2.46
CA ALA A 4 12.22 6.43 3.37
C ALA A 4 11.79 5.14 4.12
N PRO A 5 11.55 5.19 5.43
CA PRO A 5 11.01 4.06 6.19
C PRO A 5 9.59 3.70 5.75
N ALA A 6 9.08 2.55 6.21
CA ALA A 6 7.68 2.16 5.98
C ALA A 6 6.73 3.19 6.62
N PRO A 7 5.64 3.58 5.95
CA PRO A 7 4.71 4.55 6.49
C PRO A 7 4.05 3.98 7.76
N SER A 8 4.07 4.73 8.85
CA SER A 8 3.53 4.29 10.14
C SER A 8 2.12 4.85 10.42
N ALA A 9 1.65 5.78 9.59
CA ALA A 9 0.34 6.41 9.70
C ALA A 9 -0.20 6.79 8.31
N LEU A 10 -1.52 6.92 8.22
CA LEU A 10 -2.20 7.61 7.12
C LEU A 10 -1.99 9.12 7.28
N ASP A 11 -0.82 9.60 6.84
CA ASP A 11 -0.48 11.02 6.90
C ASP A 11 -0.96 11.73 5.62
N LEU A 12 -1.76 12.78 5.80
CA LEU A 12 -2.31 13.61 4.72
C LEU A 12 -1.29 14.65 4.23
N GLN A 13 -0.08 14.70 4.78
CA GLN A 13 0.97 15.60 4.31
C GLN A 13 1.39 15.26 2.87
N PHE A 14 0.76 15.96 1.93
CA PHE A 14 1.07 15.92 0.50
C PHE A 14 2.52 16.36 0.26
N ARG A 15 3.45 15.40 0.27
CA ARG A 15 4.81 15.62 -0.22
C ARG A 15 4.78 15.36 -1.72
N MET A 16 5.15 16.37 -2.51
CA MET A 16 5.45 16.13 -3.92
C MET A 16 6.58 15.12 -3.99
N ALA A 17 6.30 13.93 -4.53
CA ALA A 17 7.30 12.88 -4.71
C ALA A 17 8.51 13.46 -5.47
N THR A 18 9.61 13.62 -4.75
CA THR A 18 10.90 13.95 -5.32
C THR A 18 11.47 12.70 -5.98
N ALA A 19 12.18 12.87 -7.09
CA ALA A 19 12.82 11.79 -7.80
C ALA A 19 13.80 11.04 -6.87
N GLY A 20 13.35 9.93 -6.27
CA GLY A 20 14.12 9.16 -5.28
C GLY A 20 13.29 8.34 -4.28
N GLU A 21 12.01 8.64 -4.09
CA GLU A 21 11.18 7.99 -3.06
C GLU A 21 10.68 6.58 -3.45
N GLY A 22 10.69 6.25 -4.74
CA GLY A 22 10.30 4.92 -5.25
C GLY A 22 8.79 4.69 -5.25
N PRO A 23 8.34 3.45 -5.53
CA PRO A 23 6.92 3.11 -5.53
C PRO A 23 6.33 3.29 -4.12
N ALA A 24 5.08 3.77 -4.06
CA ALA A 24 4.35 3.93 -2.81
C ALA A 24 4.14 2.58 -2.13
N TRP A 25 4.26 2.55 -0.81
CA TRP A 25 4.03 1.40 0.05
C TRP A 25 2.65 1.51 0.68
N VAL A 26 1.99 0.37 0.76
CA VAL A 26 0.70 0.18 1.44
C VAL A 26 0.92 -0.85 2.52
N VAL A 27 0.80 -0.44 3.78
CA VAL A 27 0.93 -1.30 4.95
C VAL A 27 -0.43 -1.91 5.25
N VAL A 28 -0.48 -3.23 5.26
CA VAL A 28 -1.70 -3.98 5.59
C VAL A 28 -1.61 -4.62 6.96
N ASP A 29 -2.76 -4.92 7.53
CA ASP A 29 -2.86 -5.73 8.74
C ASP A 29 -2.42 -7.19 8.51
N ASP A 30 -1.97 -7.84 9.58
CA ASP A 30 -1.47 -9.22 9.55
C ASP A 30 -2.57 -10.20 9.10
N ASP A 31 -3.85 -9.90 9.37
CA ASP A 31 -4.99 -10.68 8.87
C ASP A 31 -5.08 -10.71 7.33
N ALA A 32 -4.60 -9.67 6.65
CA ALA A 32 -4.62 -9.60 5.18
C ALA A 32 -3.40 -10.27 4.54
N GLU A 33 -2.32 -10.49 5.29
CA GLU A 33 -1.05 -11.02 4.78
C GLU A 33 -1.19 -12.31 3.95
N PRO A 34 -1.84 -13.39 4.43
CA PRO A 34 -1.92 -14.63 3.66
C PRO A 34 -2.69 -14.47 2.35
N PHE A 35 -3.66 -13.55 2.29
CA PHE A 35 -4.44 -13.27 1.09
C PHE A 35 -3.62 -12.51 0.05
N VAL A 36 -2.84 -11.51 0.49
CA VAL A 36 -1.96 -10.73 -0.40
C VAL A 36 -0.87 -11.61 -1.00
N ARG A 37 -0.27 -12.49 -0.20
CA ARG A 37 0.75 -13.46 -0.68
C ARG A 37 0.20 -14.39 -1.77
N GLN A 38 -1.07 -14.76 -1.68
CA GLN A 38 -1.77 -15.54 -2.72
C GLN A 38 -2.14 -14.72 -3.97
N GLY A 39 -1.79 -13.43 -4.01
CA GLY A 39 -2.13 -12.53 -5.13
C GLY A 39 -3.57 -12.03 -5.10
N ARG A 40 -4.28 -12.14 -3.97
CA ARG A 40 -5.64 -11.57 -3.83
C ARG A 40 -5.57 -10.06 -3.65
N ASN A 41 -6.66 -9.38 -4.01
CA ASN A 41 -6.79 -7.94 -3.89
C ASN A 41 -6.83 -7.51 -2.41
N VAL A 42 -6.26 -6.33 -2.12
CA VAL A 42 -6.33 -5.70 -0.80
C VAL A 42 -7.60 -4.86 -0.72
N PHE A 43 -8.32 -4.95 0.39
CA PHE A 43 -9.48 -4.09 0.68
C PHE A 43 -9.09 -2.97 1.64
N HIS A 44 -9.77 -1.82 1.52
CA HIS A 44 -9.47 -0.63 2.32
C HIS A 44 -9.57 -0.90 3.84
N GLY A 45 -10.50 -1.75 4.28
CA GLY A 45 -10.67 -2.07 5.70
C GLY A 45 -9.47 -2.74 6.37
N PHE A 46 -8.50 -3.26 5.61
CA PHE A 46 -7.28 -3.89 6.15
C PHE A 46 -6.02 -3.05 5.96
N VAL A 47 -6.13 -1.84 5.39
CA VAL A 47 -4.98 -0.95 5.23
C VAL A 47 -4.78 -0.15 6.51
N LEU A 48 -3.55 -0.13 7.00
CA LEU A 48 -3.16 0.55 8.23
C LEU A 48 -2.45 1.88 7.97
N ALA A 49 -1.63 1.91 6.93
CA ALA A 49 -0.87 3.09 6.53
C ALA A 49 -0.54 3.03 5.04
N VAL A 50 -0.32 4.20 4.45
CA VAL A 50 0.03 4.33 3.03
C VAL A 50 0.89 5.57 2.84
N ASP A 51 1.79 5.55 1.87
CA ASP A 51 2.59 6.72 1.55
C ASP A 51 1.73 7.86 0.94
N PRO A 52 2.00 9.13 1.30
CA PRO A 52 1.20 10.27 0.88
C PRO A 52 1.22 10.54 -0.63
N TRP A 53 2.23 10.04 -1.34
CA TRP A 53 2.33 10.17 -2.80
C TRP A 53 1.64 9.05 -3.58
N ILE A 54 0.84 8.20 -2.90
CA ILE A 54 0.06 7.18 -3.59
C ILE A 54 -0.93 7.84 -4.57
N ARG A 55 -1.01 7.28 -5.77
CA ARG A 55 -1.93 7.74 -6.81
C ARG A 55 -2.70 6.57 -7.40
N PRO A 56 -3.99 6.76 -7.75
CA PRO A 56 -4.76 5.73 -8.42
C PRO A 56 -4.09 5.34 -9.73
N SER A 57 -4.21 4.06 -10.09
CA SER A 57 -3.57 3.43 -11.26
C SER A 57 -2.03 3.47 -11.28
N GLN A 58 -1.36 3.85 -10.18
CA GLN A 58 0.10 3.71 -10.06
C GLN A 58 0.50 2.44 -9.32
N THR A 59 1.70 1.95 -9.64
CA THR A 59 2.29 0.79 -8.99
C THR A 59 2.59 1.08 -7.53
N CYS A 60 2.06 0.22 -6.66
CA CYS A 60 2.34 0.24 -5.23
C CYS A 60 2.81 -1.13 -4.76
N LEU A 61 3.57 -1.11 -3.67
CA LEU A 61 4.08 -2.29 -2.99
C LEU A 61 3.24 -2.52 -1.74
N VAL A 62 2.83 -3.77 -1.52
CA VAL A 62 2.06 -4.14 -0.34
C VAL A 62 3.02 -4.78 0.66
N VAL A 63 3.07 -4.22 1.86
CA VAL A 63 3.99 -4.64 2.93
C VAL A 63 3.22 -4.92 4.22
N ASN A 64 3.80 -5.73 5.10
CA ASN A 64 3.27 -5.89 6.46
C ASN A 64 3.79 -4.80 7.41
N LYS A 65 3.35 -4.85 8.68
CA LYS A 65 3.80 -3.92 9.75
C LYS A 65 5.31 -3.94 9.99
N LYS A 66 5.99 -5.04 9.64
CA LYS A 66 7.45 -5.21 9.78
C LYS A 66 8.22 -4.65 8.57
N GLY A 67 7.53 -4.20 7.52
CA GLY A 67 8.13 -3.74 6.28
C GLY A 67 8.54 -4.87 5.33
N GLU A 68 8.04 -6.09 5.54
CA GLU A 68 8.27 -7.21 4.63
C GLU A 68 7.34 -7.11 3.42
N LEU A 69 7.89 -7.33 2.23
CA LEU A 69 7.14 -7.24 0.98
C LEU A 69 6.28 -8.49 0.78
N LEU A 70 4.97 -8.28 0.70
CA LEU A 70 3.98 -9.35 0.52
C LEU A 70 3.58 -9.52 -0.94
N GLY A 71 3.60 -8.43 -1.69
CA GLY A 71 3.18 -8.41 -3.08
C GLY A 71 3.22 -7.01 -3.69
N HIS A 72 2.74 -6.90 -4.92
CA HIS A 72 2.65 -5.64 -5.63
C HIS A 72 1.34 -5.55 -6.43
N GLY A 73 0.92 -4.32 -6.68
CA GLY A 73 -0.32 -4.06 -7.39
C GLY A 73 -0.44 -2.64 -7.90
N LEU A 74 -1.66 -2.29 -8.29
CA LEU A 74 -2.04 -0.94 -8.66
C LEU A 74 -2.96 -0.37 -7.58
N SER A 75 -2.66 0.84 -7.12
CA SER A 75 -3.56 1.55 -6.22
C SER A 75 -4.87 1.87 -6.92
N ASN A 76 -5.98 1.77 -6.20
CA ASN A 76 -7.31 2.14 -6.68
C ASN A 76 -7.83 3.44 -6.05
N GLY A 77 -7.00 4.16 -5.31
CA GLY A 77 -7.38 5.41 -4.64
C GLY A 77 -6.18 6.29 -4.30
N THR A 78 -6.52 7.48 -3.83
CA THR A 78 -5.62 8.49 -3.25
C THR A 78 -5.50 8.31 -1.73
N VAL A 79 -4.54 9.00 -1.10
CA VAL A 79 -4.34 8.87 0.35
C VAL A 79 -5.61 9.20 1.15
N ASP A 80 -6.39 10.19 0.71
CA ASP A 80 -7.65 10.61 1.35
C ASP A 80 -8.70 9.49 1.30
N GLU A 81 -8.83 8.83 0.14
CA GLU A 81 -9.74 7.68 -0.02
C GLU A 81 -9.30 6.50 0.84
N PHE A 82 -8.00 6.27 0.97
CA PHE A 82 -7.46 5.26 1.87
C PHE A 82 -7.72 5.55 3.35
N CYS A 83 -7.81 6.83 3.74
CA CYS A 83 -8.20 7.25 5.11
C CYS A 83 -9.70 7.10 5.34
N GLY A 84 -10.51 7.51 4.36
CA GLY A 84 -11.96 7.64 4.51
C GLY A 84 -12.73 6.35 4.26
N PHE A 85 -12.27 5.51 3.32
CA PHE A 85 -13.02 4.34 2.90
C PHE A 85 -12.72 3.12 3.76
N LYS A 86 -13.77 2.38 4.13
CA LYS A 86 -13.68 1.09 4.85
C LYS A 86 -14.09 -0.11 4.01
N LYS A 87 -14.68 0.14 2.83
CA LYS A 87 -15.21 -0.87 1.92
C LYS A 87 -14.62 -0.66 0.52
N GLY A 88 -14.60 -1.71 -0.27
CA GLY A 88 -14.05 -1.69 -1.64
C GLY A 88 -12.56 -2.02 -1.72
N ILE A 89 -12.10 -2.21 -2.96
CA ILE A 89 -10.72 -2.61 -3.27
C ILE A 89 -9.81 -1.39 -3.15
N ALA A 90 -8.78 -1.51 -2.32
CA ALA A 90 -7.73 -0.52 -2.12
C ALA A 90 -6.59 -0.70 -3.12
N VAL A 91 -6.13 -1.94 -3.26
CA VAL A 91 -5.05 -2.30 -4.19
C VAL A 91 -5.49 -3.49 -5.03
N LYS A 92 -5.40 -3.32 -6.34
CA LYS A 92 -5.56 -4.41 -7.31
C LYS A 92 -4.22 -5.13 -7.45
N THR A 93 -4.08 -6.23 -6.73
CA THR A 93 -2.86 -7.04 -6.70
C THR A 93 -2.62 -7.67 -8.07
N ARG A 94 -1.38 -7.59 -8.58
CA ARG A 94 -0.98 -8.22 -9.84
C ARG A 94 -0.10 -9.44 -9.64
N GLY A 95 0.68 -9.46 -8.56
CA GLY A 95 1.47 -10.62 -8.16
C GLY A 95 1.74 -10.58 -6.67
N GLY A 96 1.48 -11.71 -6.01
CA GLY A 96 1.91 -11.96 -4.64
C GLY A 96 3.31 -12.54 -4.63
N ILE A 97 4.03 -12.32 -3.53
CA ILE A 97 5.31 -12.98 -3.28
C ILE A 97 4.99 -14.19 -2.42
N SER A 98 4.84 -15.33 -3.10
CA SER A 98 4.78 -16.61 -2.42
C SER A 98 6.21 -17.03 -2.10
N GLN A 99 6.64 -16.76 -0.86
CA GLN A 99 7.71 -17.52 -0.22
C GLN A 99 7.06 -18.54 0.72
#